data_AF-A0A9W8JQP8-F1
#
_entry.id   AF-A0A9W8JQP8-F1
#
_cell.length_a   1.000
_cell.length_b   1.000
_cell.length_c   1.000
_cell.angle_alpha   90.00
_cell.angle_beta   90.00
_cell.angle_gamma   90.00
#
_symmetry.space_group_name_H-M   'P 1'
#
loop_
_entity.id
_entity.type
_entity.pdbx_description
1 polymer ?
#
loop_
_entity_poly.entity_id
_entity_poly.type
_entity_poly.pdbx_seq_one_letter_code
_entity_poly.pdbx_strand_id
1 'polypeptide(L)'
;MGYRAISSDVKECTLRLWEAGWTPHEISAVLCVSTASIYRWSDIYEECGTVTRPASGLQGRPHTIGLAAMAAIRELYLSHPDTYLDKLQWHLAIHFDIAISISALQKNLQQVGLTRKVLHKIAAERDEELRAEFLHVIQHDFSGTGWEFVIVNESSKNEHSLIRTHGRSQTGRPADIVAPFVRGQQYSLAAAMTVEGYLAANIIPGSFDSFSFFDFIVEDVNSFLR
;
A
#
# COMPACT_ATOMS: atom_id res chain seq x y z
N MET A 1 -33.63 12.08 -32.25
CA MET A 1 -33.70 10.65 -31.88
C MET A 1 -32.49 10.36 -30.98
N GLY A 2 -32.71 10.11 -29.69
CA GLY A 2 -31.61 9.94 -28.73
C GLY A 2 -30.76 8.70 -29.02
N TYR A 3 -29.50 8.72 -28.59
CA TYR A 3 -28.57 7.60 -28.76
C TYR A 3 -29.17 6.34 -28.11
N ARG A 4 -29.51 5.33 -28.92
CA ARG A 4 -29.90 3.99 -28.44
C ARG A 4 -28.79 3.03 -28.81
N ALA A 5 -28.25 2.34 -27.82
CA ALA A 5 -27.29 1.26 -28.06
C ALA A 5 -28.04 0.09 -28.72
N ILE A 6 -27.69 -0.21 -29.97
CA ILE A 6 -28.23 -1.35 -30.73
C ILE A 6 -27.26 -2.53 -30.55
N SER A 7 -27.79 -3.70 -30.16
CA SER A 7 -27.01 -4.91 -29.93
C SER A 7 -26.27 -5.38 -31.19
N SER A 8 -25.19 -6.15 -31.01
CA SER A 8 -24.44 -6.78 -32.10
C SER A 8 -25.34 -7.64 -32.98
N ASP A 9 -26.22 -8.42 -32.37
CA ASP A 9 -27.04 -9.42 -33.04
C ASP A 9 -28.02 -8.79 -34.05
N VAL A 10 -28.57 -7.62 -33.71
CA VAL A 10 -29.44 -6.87 -34.63
C VAL A 10 -28.65 -6.36 -35.84
N LYS A 11 -27.38 -5.98 -35.65
CA LYS A 11 -26.50 -5.54 -36.75
C LYS A 11 -26.12 -6.70 -37.65
N GLU A 12 -25.80 -7.87 -37.08
CA GLU A 12 -25.50 -9.07 -37.85
C GLU A 12 -26.73 -9.57 -38.63
N CYS A 13 -27.90 -9.57 -37.99
CA CYS A 13 -29.16 -9.91 -38.65
C CYS A 13 -29.46 -8.95 -39.81
N THR A 14 -29.22 -7.65 -39.60
CA THR A 14 -29.36 -6.62 -40.65
C THR A 14 -28.48 -6.94 -41.87
N LEU A 15 -27.21 -7.29 -41.67
CA LEU A 15 -26.31 -7.62 -42.78
C LEU A 15 -26.70 -8.93 -43.47
N ARG A 16 -27.13 -9.96 -42.73
CA ARG A 16 -27.61 -11.22 -43.32
C ARG A 16 -28.85 -11.01 -44.20
N LEU A 17 -29.80 -10.16 -43.77
CA LEU A 17 -30.98 -9.84 -44.58
C LEU A 17 -30.60 -9.06 -45.85
N TRP A 18 -29.62 -8.17 -45.74
CA TRP A 18 -29.08 -7.44 -46.88
C TRP A 18 -28.41 -8.37 -47.90
N GLU A 19 -27.57 -9.30 -47.44
CA GLU A 19 -26.95 -10.34 -48.28
C GLU A 19 -27.99 -11.26 -48.95
N ALA A 20 -29.11 -11.51 -48.26
CA ALA A 20 -30.25 -12.26 -48.81
C ALA A 20 -31.08 -11.45 -49.84
N GLY A 21 -30.69 -10.21 -50.15
CA GLY A 21 -31.29 -9.37 -51.19
C GLY A 21 -32.45 -8.48 -50.74
N TRP A 22 -32.67 -8.32 -49.43
CA TRP A 22 -33.71 -7.43 -48.90
C TRP A 22 -33.35 -5.97 -49.11
N THR A 23 -34.34 -5.12 -49.38
CA THR A 23 -34.08 -3.69 -49.56
C THR A 23 -33.83 -3.00 -48.21
N PRO A 24 -33.03 -1.92 -48.16
CA PRO A 24 -32.75 -1.20 -46.92
C PRO A 24 -34.01 -0.65 -46.23
N HIS A 25 -35.06 -0.34 -47.00
CA HIS A 25 -36.34 0.14 -46.48
C HIS A 25 -37.13 -0.98 -45.77
N GLU A 26 -37.12 -2.20 -46.31
CA GLU A 26 -37.77 -3.37 -45.69
C GLU A 26 -37.05 -3.75 -44.40
N ILE A 27 -35.72 -3.80 -44.41
CA ILE A 27 -34.91 -4.09 -43.22
C ILE A 27 -35.13 -3.01 -42.14
N SER A 28 -35.17 -1.74 -42.54
CA SER A 28 -35.46 -0.63 -41.64
C SER A 28 -36.82 -0.77 -40.95
N ALA A 29 -37.84 -1.19 -41.69
CA ALA A 29 -39.18 -1.38 -41.16
C ALA A 29 -39.28 -2.58 -40.21
N VAL A 30 -38.65 -3.72 -40.55
CA VAL A 30 -38.71 -4.96 -39.75
C VAL A 30 -37.90 -4.85 -38.46
N LEU A 31 -36.66 -4.34 -38.55
CA LEU A 31 -35.75 -4.26 -37.40
C LEU A 31 -35.83 -2.94 -36.63
N CYS A 32 -36.68 -2.00 -37.09
CA CYS A 32 -36.86 -0.68 -36.49
C CYS A 32 -35.55 0.13 -36.38
N VAL A 33 -34.67 -0.02 -37.38
CA VAL A 33 -33.37 0.67 -37.46
C VAL A 33 -33.39 1.69 -38.58
N SER A 34 -32.67 2.80 -38.44
CA SER A 34 -32.58 3.81 -39.51
C SER A 34 -31.79 3.28 -40.71
N THR A 35 -32.20 3.56 -41.94
CA THR A 35 -31.45 3.24 -43.17
C THR A 35 -29.99 3.69 -43.11
N ALA A 36 -29.71 4.89 -42.59
CA ALA A 36 -28.35 5.41 -42.39
C ALA A 36 -27.48 4.56 -41.43
N SER A 37 -28.07 3.82 -40.50
CA SER A 37 -27.32 2.89 -39.64
C SER A 37 -26.98 1.61 -40.39
N ILE A 38 -27.85 1.17 -41.29
CA ILE A 38 -27.62 -0.03 -42.11
C ILE A 38 -26.40 0.17 -43.01
N TYR A 39 -26.36 1.27 -43.77
CA TYR A 39 -25.19 1.63 -44.60
C TYR A 39 -23.92 1.71 -43.74
N ARG A 40 -23.97 2.40 -42.61
CA ARG A 40 -22.82 2.53 -41.70
C ARG A 40 -22.31 1.17 -41.20
N TRP A 41 -23.20 0.21 -40.91
CA TRP A 41 -22.79 -1.12 -40.49
C TRP A 41 -22.21 -1.94 -41.64
N SER A 42 -22.74 -1.77 -42.86
CA SER A 42 -22.15 -2.36 -44.07
C SER A 42 -20.72 -1.85 -44.28
N ASP A 43 -20.53 -0.52 -44.24
CA ASP A 43 -19.20 0.09 -44.41
C ASP A 43 -18.22 -0.39 -43.34
N ILE A 44 -18.65 -0.49 -42.07
CA ILE A 44 -17.80 -1.00 -40.98
C ILE A 44 -17.46 -2.48 -41.20
N TYR A 45 -18.41 -3.28 -41.69
CA TYR A 45 -18.18 -4.71 -41.94
C TYR A 45 -17.23 -4.93 -43.12
N GLU A 46 -17.35 -4.14 -44.19
CA GLU A 46 -16.42 -4.15 -45.32
C GLU A 46 -15.01 -3.71 -44.89
N GLU A 47 -14.89 -2.70 -44.02
CA GLU A 47 -13.61 -2.16 -43.55
C GLU A 47 -12.93 -3.05 -42.49
N CYS A 48 -13.70 -3.59 -41.53
CA CYS A 48 -13.17 -4.21 -40.31
C CYS A 48 -13.55 -5.69 -40.13
N GLY A 49 -14.34 -6.28 -41.04
CA GLY A 49 -14.83 -7.66 -40.93
C GLY A 49 -15.75 -7.94 -39.74
N THR A 50 -16.21 -6.89 -39.05
CA THR A 50 -17.03 -6.99 -37.84
C THR A 50 -18.14 -5.93 -37.86
N VAL A 51 -19.30 -6.21 -37.27
CA VAL A 51 -20.43 -5.26 -37.20
C VAL A 51 -20.22 -4.12 -36.21
N THR A 52 -19.21 -4.25 -35.34
CA THR A 52 -18.82 -3.24 -34.36
C THR A 52 -17.43 -2.76 -34.69
N ARG A 53 -17.27 -1.45 -34.89
CA ARG A 53 -15.94 -0.88 -35.10
C ARG A 53 -15.04 -1.26 -33.92
N PRO A 54 -13.88 -1.91 -34.15
CA PRO A 54 -12.91 -2.19 -33.10
C PRO A 54 -12.58 -0.90 -32.36
N ALA A 55 -12.33 -0.98 -31.06
CA ALA A 55 -11.94 0.19 -30.28
C ALA A 55 -10.69 0.80 -30.91
N SER A 56 -10.79 2.05 -31.39
CA SER A 56 -9.63 2.79 -31.86
C SER A 56 -8.65 2.92 -30.69
N GLY A 57 -7.39 2.50 -30.89
CA GLY A 57 -6.40 2.33 -29.81
C GLY A 57 -6.07 3.59 -29.00
N LEU A 58 -6.49 4.78 -29.46
CA LEU A 58 -6.36 6.04 -28.74
C LEU A 58 -7.75 6.63 -28.47
N GLN A 59 -8.47 6.04 -27.52
CA GLN A 59 -9.69 6.63 -26.96
C GLN A 59 -9.44 7.11 -25.54
N GLY A 60 -9.74 8.39 -25.29
CA GLY A 60 -9.69 9.00 -23.97
C GLY A 60 -8.75 10.20 -23.88
N ARG A 61 -8.78 10.85 -22.72
CA ARG A 61 -7.86 11.94 -22.40
C ARG A 61 -6.47 11.34 -22.15
N PRO A 62 -5.39 11.88 -22.76
CA PRO A 62 -4.04 11.43 -22.47
C PRO A 62 -3.73 11.56 -20.97
N HIS A 63 -2.95 10.63 -20.44
CA HIS A 63 -2.51 10.67 -19.04
C HIS A 63 -1.75 11.98 -18.78
N THR A 64 -2.06 12.62 -17.65
CA THR A 64 -1.42 13.89 -17.24
C THR A 64 0.08 13.71 -16.97
N ILE A 65 0.48 12.51 -16.54
CA ILE A 65 1.88 12.18 -16.30
C ILE A 65 2.36 11.30 -17.46
N GLY A 66 3.30 11.82 -18.25
CA GLY A 66 3.92 11.09 -19.34
C GLY A 66 4.86 9.98 -18.86
N LEU A 67 5.30 9.12 -19.78
CA LEU A 67 6.15 7.97 -19.49
C LEU A 67 7.47 8.37 -18.80
N ALA A 68 8.13 9.44 -19.28
CA ALA A 68 9.39 9.92 -18.72
C ALA A 68 9.24 10.40 -17.27
N ALA A 69 8.20 11.20 -16.99
CA ALA A 69 7.88 11.64 -15.64
C ALA A 69 7.55 10.44 -14.72
N MET A 70 6.84 9.44 -15.24
CA MET A 70 6.55 8.21 -14.47
C MET A 70 7.80 7.40 -14.14
N ALA A 71 8.77 7.33 -15.06
CA ALA A 71 10.05 6.68 -14.79
C ALA A 71 10.82 7.40 -13.66
N ALA A 72 10.88 8.73 -13.69
CA ALA A 72 11.51 9.52 -12.64
C ALA A 72 10.80 9.39 -11.28
N ILE A 73 9.45 9.35 -11.26
CA ILE A 73 8.68 9.09 -10.03
C ILE A 73 9.09 7.75 -9.41
N ARG A 74 9.26 6.70 -10.23
CA ARG A 74 9.67 5.37 -9.74
C ARG A 74 11.07 5.40 -9.15
N GLU A 75 12.03 6.04 -9.82
CA GLU A 75 13.40 6.19 -9.33
C GLU A 75 13.47 6.99 -8.01
N LEU A 76 12.67 8.05 -7.91
CA LEU A 76 12.55 8.83 -6.68
C LEU A 76 12.05 7.99 -5.51
N TYR A 77 11.01 7.18 -5.70
CA TYR A 77 10.48 6.32 -4.64
C TYR A 77 11.36 5.11 -4.31
N LEU A 78 12.22 4.68 -5.24
CA LEU A 78 13.23 3.65 -4.95
C LEU A 78 14.33 4.19 -4.04
N SER A 79 14.76 5.44 -4.25
CA SER A 79 15.79 6.08 -3.43
C SER A 79 15.25 6.65 -2.11
N HIS A 80 14.04 7.22 -2.14
CA HIS A 80 13.42 7.92 -1.02
C HIS A 80 11.94 7.49 -0.87
N PRO A 81 11.68 6.28 -0.34
CA PRO A 81 10.32 5.72 -0.21
C PRO A 81 9.42 6.51 0.75
N ASP A 82 10.01 7.37 1.58
CA ASP A 82 9.35 8.27 2.52
C ASP A 82 8.91 9.61 1.91
N THR A 83 9.13 9.81 0.60
CA THR A 83 8.76 11.06 -0.08
C THR A 83 7.26 11.34 -0.04
N TYR A 84 6.89 12.48 0.55
CA TYR A 84 5.52 12.95 0.61
C TYR A 84 4.97 13.40 -0.76
N LEU A 85 3.64 13.34 -0.92
CA LEU A 85 2.97 13.67 -2.19
C LEU A 85 3.13 15.15 -2.60
N ASP A 86 3.25 16.06 -1.64
CA ASP A 86 3.49 17.48 -1.89
C ASP A 86 4.92 17.72 -2.42
N LYS A 87 5.92 17.03 -1.87
CA LYS A 87 7.29 17.04 -2.40
C LYS A 87 7.34 16.47 -3.82
N LEU A 88 6.61 15.39 -4.06
CA LEU A 88 6.51 14.80 -5.40
C LEU A 88 5.83 15.76 -6.40
N GLN A 89 4.77 16.44 -5.96
CA GLN A 89 4.10 17.48 -6.75
C GLN A 89 5.07 18.61 -7.11
N TRP A 90 5.86 19.09 -6.15
CA TRP A 90 6.91 20.08 -6.37
C TRP A 90 7.98 19.59 -7.36
N HIS A 91 8.44 18.36 -7.21
CA HIS A 91 9.41 17.76 -8.12
C HIS A 91 8.88 17.68 -9.56
N LEU A 92 7.62 17.29 -9.73
CA LEU A 92 6.96 17.23 -11.04
C LEU A 92 6.77 18.62 -11.66
N ALA A 93 6.45 19.63 -10.85
CA ALA A 93 6.35 21.01 -11.31
C ALA A 93 7.69 21.57 -11.78
N ILE A 94 8.77 21.34 -11.02
CA ILE A 94 10.10 21.90 -11.32
C ILE A 94 10.77 21.19 -12.51
N HIS A 95 10.76 19.85 -12.52
CA HIS A 95 11.57 19.07 -13.47
C HIS A 95 10.83 18.67 -14.75
N PHE A 96 9.49 18.62 -14.70
CA PHE A 96 8.67 18.17 -15.83
C PHE A 96 7.64 19.20 -16.29
N ASP A 97 7.56 20.37 -15.63
CA ASP A 97 6.55 21.40 -15.88
C ASP A 97 5.10 20.87 -15.79
N ILE A 98 4.90 19.87 -14.91
CA ILE A 98 3.59 19.22 -14.71
C ILE A 98 2.94 19.79 -13.44
N ALA A 99 2.02 20.73 -13.63
CA ALA A 99 1.14 21.20 -12.57
C ALA A 99 -0.04 20.21 -12.37
N ILE A 100 0.06 19.35 -11.36
CA ILE A 100 -0.97 18.36 -11.01
C ILE A 100 -1.46 18.58 -9.57
N SER A 101 -2.75 18.37 -9.29
CA SER A 101 -3.25 18.40 -7.91
C SER A 101 -2.87 17.13 -7.15
N ILE A 102 -2.74 17.22 -5.83
CA ILE A 102 -2.38 16.08 -4.96
C ILE A 102 -3.35 14.90 -5.14
N SER A 103 -4.66 15.17 -5.22
CA SER A 103 -5.67 14.12 -5.41
C SER A 103 -5.55 13.44 -6.78
N ALA A 104 -5.21 14.19 -7.83
CA ALA A 104 -4.98 13.62 -9.15
C ALA A 104 -3.68 12.80 -9.17
N LEU A 105 -2.61 13.30 -8.54
CA LEU A 105 -1.35 12.58 -8.38
C LEU A 105 -1.56 11.24 -7.68
N GLN A 106 -2.27 11.23 -6.55
CA GLN A 106 -2.59 10.00 -5.82
C GLN A 106 -3.33 8.98 -6.70
N LYS A 107 -4.34 9.39 -7.47
CA LYS A 107 -5.07 8.49 -8.38
C LYS A 107 -4.15 7.92 -9.47
N ASN A 108 -3.27 8.75 -10.04
CA ASN A 108 -2.33 8.30 -11.07
C ASN A 108 -1.32 7.27 -10.50
N LEU A 109 -0.78 7.53 -9.30
CA LEU A 109 0.13 6.58 -8.64
C LEU A 109 -0.54 5.23 -8.39
N GLN A 110 -1.79 5.25 -7.88
CA GLN A 110 -2.55 4.03 -7.64
C GLN A 110 -2.86 3.25 -8.92
N GLN A 111 -3.21 3.93 -10.02
CA GLN A 111 -3.45 3.29 -11.32
C GLN A 111 -2.21 2.56 -11.87
N VAL A 112 -1.01 3.06 -11.53
CA VAL A 112 0.27 2.46 -11.94
C VAL A 112 0.79 1.42 -10.93
N GLY A 113 0.04 1.17 -9.85
CA GLY A 113 0.40 0.17 -8.83
C GLY A 113 1.33 0.68 -7.73
N LEU A 114 1.64 1.99 -7.69
CA LEU A 114 2.38 2.61 -6.59
C LEU A 114 1.41 2.90 -5.45
N THR A 115 1.32 1.95 -4.52
CA THR A 115 0.43 2.03 -3.35
C THR A 115 1.19 2.43 -2.10
N ARG A 116 0.49 3.10 -1.17
CA ARG A 116 1.05 3.45 0.13
C ARG A 116 1.24 2.18 0.95
N LYS A 117 2.48 1.90 1.35
CA LYS A 117 2.84 0.81 2.26
C LYS A 117 3.31 1.37 3.60
N VAL A 118 3.22 0.56 4.65
CA VAL A 118 3.86 0.89 5.94
C VAL A 118 5.36 0.79 5.74
N LEU A 119 6.08 1.87 6.01
CA LEU A 119 7.54 1.87 5.96
C LEU A 119 8.08 0.98 7.08
N HIS A 120 8.88 -0.01 6.70
CA HIS A 120 9.60 -0.83 7.65
C HIS A 120 10.89 -0.09 8.05
N LYS A 121 10.92 0.46 9.26
CA LYS A 121 12.10 1.15 9.79
C LYS A 121 13.16 0.11 10.15
N ILE A 122 14.23 0.06 9.39
CA ILE A 122 15.41 -0.76 9.69
C ILE A 122 16.37 0.13 10.50
N ALA A 123 16.94 -0.41 11.58
CA ALA A 123 17.95 0.31 12.35
C ALA A 123 19.16 0.61 11.45
N ALA A 124 19.62 1.87 11.44
CA ALA A 124 20.75 2.29 10.61
C ALA A 124 22.09 1.67 11.08
N GLU A 125 22.16 1.30 12.35
CA GLU A 125 23.30 0.59 12.98
C GLU A 125 23.35 -0.90 12.61
N ARG A 126 22.38 -1.40 11.83
CA ARG A 126 22.31 -2.80 11.45
C ARG A 126 23.45 -3.15 10.49
N ASP A 127 24.34 -4.02 10.97
CA ASP A 127 25.37 -4.67 10.18
C ASP A 127 24.84 -6.00 9.60
N GLU A 128 24.79 -6.11 8.28
CA GLU A 128 24.26 -7.30 7.62
C GLU A 128 25.29 -8.44 7.58
N GLU A 129 26.59 -8.16 7.64
CA GLU A 129 27.63 -9.19 7.74
C GLU A 129 27.56 -9.89 9.10
N LEU A 130 27.53 -9.12 10.20
CA LEU A 130 27.37 -9.68 11.55
C LEU A 130 26.06 -10.47 11.70
N ARG A 131 24.98 -10.02 11.04
CA ARG A 131 23.71 -10.74 11.04
C ARG A 131 23.77 -12.04 10.25
N ALA A 132 24.44 -12.04 9.10
CA ALA A 132 24.64 -13.24 8.30
C ALA A 132 25.49 -14.26 9.06
N GLU A 133 26.54 -13.81 9.75
CA GLU A 133 27.40 -14.63 10.60
C GLU A 133 26.62 -15.22 11.78
N PHE A 134 25.82 -14.38 12.47
CA PHE A 134 24.92 -14.85 13.52
C PHE A 134 23.91 -15.90 13.01
N LEU A 135 23.27 -15.66 11.87
CA LEU A 135 22.35 -16.63 11.27
C LEU A 135 23.05 -17.93 10.88
N HIS A 136 24.28 -17.85 10.37
CA HIS A 136 25.09 -19.01 10.05
C HIS A 136 25.35 -19.86 11.30
N VAL A 137 25.81 -19.24 12.38
CA VAL A 137 26.01 -19.89 13.69
C VAL A 137 24.73 -20.54 14.19
N ILE A 138 23.61 -19.81 14.22
CA ILE A 138 22.31 -20.34 14.67
C ILE A 138 21.85 -21.55 13.84
N GLN A 139 22.13 -21.57 12.54
CA GLN A 139 21.71 -22.65 11.64
C GLN A 139 22.59 -23.91 11.70
N HIS A 140 23.88 -23.76 12.03
CA HIS A 140 24.84 -24.87 11.94
C HIS A 140 25.24 -25.43 13.31
N ASP A 141 25.29 -24.59 14.34
CA ASP A 141 25.84 -24.95 15.65
C ASP A 141 24.75 -25.39 16.64
N PHE A 142 23.47 -25.28 16.27
CA PHE A 142 22.33 -25.58 17.13
C PHE A 142 21.32 -26.50 16.43
N SER A 143 20.55 -27.24 17.22
CA SER A 143 19.54 -28.20 16.76
C SER A 143 18.35 -27.56 16.02
N GLY A 144 18.20 -26.23 16.09
CA GLY A 144 17.10 -25.48 15.48
C GLY A 144 15.74 -25.67 16.18
N THR A 145 15.69 -26.40 17.29
CA THR A 145 14.42 -26.69 17.99
C THR A 145 14.07 -25.65 19.06
N GLY A 146 15.01 -24.77 19.41
CA GLY A 146 14.81 -23.69 20.38
C GLY A 146 15.06 -24.07 21.85
N TRP A 147 15.13 -25.37 22.17
CA TRP A 147 15.38 -25.88 23.53
C TRP A 147 16.74 -25.50 24.12
N GLU A 148 17.72 -25.20 23.26
CA GLU A 148 19.08 -24.83 23.65
C GLU A 148 19.19 -23.35 24.03
N PHE A 149 18.11 -22.57 23.90
CA PHE A 149 18.12 -21.13 24.11
C PHE A 149 17.29 -20.71 25.32
N VAL A 150 17.90 -19.85 26.13
CA VAL A 150 17.22 -18.97 27.05
C VAL A 150 17.34 -17.56 26.50
N ILE A 151 16.21 -16.94 26.19
CA ILE A 151 16.16 -15.56 25.68
C ILE A 151 15.85 -14.62 26.83
N VAL A 152 16.70 -13.62 27.00
CA VAL A 152 16.53 -12.59 28.01
C VAL A 152 16.31 -11.24 27.34
N ASN A 153 15.32 -10.49 27.81
CA ASN A 153 15.08 -9.13 27.33
C ASN A 153 14.54 -8.22 28.44
N GLU A 154 14.79 -6.92 28.28
CA GLU A 154 14.22 -5.86 29.12
C GLU A 154 13.08 -5.13 28.39
N SER A 155 12.01 -4.84 29.12
CA SER A 155 10.88 -4.02 28.65
C SER A 155 10.57 -2.95 29.69
N SER A 156 10.45 -1.69 29.28
CA SER A 156 10.07 -0.59 30.16
C SER A 156 8.59 -0.23 30.02
N LYS A 157 7.95 -0.02 31.17
CA LYS A 157 6.57 0.46 31.28
C LYS A 157 6.55 1.76 32.07
N ASN A 158 6.13 2.82 31.41
CA ASN A 158 5.88 4.10 32.05
C ASN A 158 4.42 4.21 32.43
N GLU A 159 4.13 4.68 33.65
CA GLU A 159 2.79 5.14 34.03
C GLU A 159 2.50 6.48 33.35
N HIS A 160 2.32 6.45 32.03
CA HIS A 160 1.56 7.50 31.39
C HIS A 160 0.11 7.35 31.84
N SER A 161 -0.33 8.30 32.65
CA SER A 161 -1.73 8.55 32.94
C SER A 161 -2.54 8.45 31.65
N LEU A 162 -3.65 7.72 31.70
CA LEU A 162 -4.65 7.50 30.65
C LEU A 162 -5.30 8.82 30.15
N ILE A 163 -4.51 9.78 29.69
CA ILE A 163 -4.99 11.04 29.16
C ILE A 163 -5.40 10.76 27.72
N ARG A 164 -6.67 11.05 27.45
CA ARG A 164 -7.27 10.96 26.13
C ARG A 164 -6.49 11.84 25.15
N THR A 165 -5.92 11.24 24.11
CA THR A 165 -5.11 11.94 23.08
C THR A 165 -5.93 12.84 22.16
N HIS A 166 -7.26 12.72 22.18
CA HIS A 166 -8.16 13.43 21.27
C HIS A 166 -9.32 14.11 22.02
N GLY A 167 -9.40 15.44 21.90
CA GLY A 167 -10.50 16.29 22.35
C GLY A 167 -11.22 16.97 21.18
N ARG A 168 -12.33 17.65 21.44
CA ARG A 168 -13.02 18.48 20.44
C ARG A 168 -13.04 19.92 20.93
N SER A 169 -12.68 20.86 20.05
CA SER A 169 -12.83 22.31 20.25
C SER A 169 -13.43 22.93 18.99
N GLN A 170 -13.89 24.18 19.09
CA GLN A 170 -14.41 24.92 17.95
C GLN A 170 -13.31 25.18 16.91
N THR A 171 -13.70 25.26 15.64
CA THR A 171 -12.78 25.58 14.54
C THR A 171 -12.03 26.88 14.83
N GLY A 172 -10.69 26.81 14.85
CA GLY A 172 -9.82 27.95 15.15
C GLY A 172 -9.48 28.12 16.64
N ARG A 173 -9.89 27.20 17.53
CA ARG A 173 -9.50 27.22 18.95
C ARG A 173 -8.78 25.95 19.36
N PRO A 174 -7.74 26.04 20.21
CA PRO A 174 -7.11 24.86 20.80
C PRO A 174 -8.10 24.12 21.72
N ALA A 175 -7.89 22.81 21.88
CA ALA A 175 -8.65 21.97 22.80
C ALA A 175 -7.79 21.73 24.05
N ASP A 176 -7.89 22.63 25.03
CA ASP A 176 -7.04 22.61 26.21
C ASP A 176 -7.61 21.70 27.30
N ILE A 177 -6.73 20.95 27.95
CA ILE A 177 -7.03 20.18 29.17
C ILE A 177 -5.99 20.53 30.23
N VAL A 178 -6.45 20.81 31.44
CA VAL A 178 -5.59 20.92 32.62
C VAL A 178 -5.50 19.53 33.23
N ALA A 179 -4.40 18.83 32.98
CA ALA A 179 -4.10 17.54 33.56
C ALA A 179 -2.80 17.63 34.37
N PRO A 180 -2.68 16.87 35.48
CA PRO A 180 -1.43 16.84 36.22
C PRO A 180 -0.34 16.21 35.36
N PHE A 181 0.79 16.90 35.21
CA PHE A 181 2.02 16.34 34.65
C PHE A 181 2.68 15.43 35.69
N VAL A 182 2.04 14.32 36.03
CA VAL A 182 2.69 13.28 36.83
C VAL A 182 3.57 12.50 35.86
N ARG A 183 4.90 12.68 35.93
CA ARG A 183 5.79 11.61 35.48
C ARG A 183 5.58 10.48 36.46
N GLY A 184 4.67 9.56 36.13
CA GLY A 184 4.45 8.37 36.93
C GLY A 184 5.74 7.56 37.05
N GLN A 185 5.78 6.66 38.02
CA GLN A 185 6.96 5.83 38.23
C GLN A 185 7.19 4.97 36.97
N GLN A 186 8.39 5.03 36.40
CA GLN A 186 8.82 4.10 35.37
C GLN A 186 9.18 2.77 36.04
N TYR A 187 8.78 1.66 35.44
CA TYR A 187 9.22 0.34 35.83
C TYR A 187 9.88 -0.33 34.63
N SER A 188 10.98 -1.02 34.88
CA SER A 188 11.58 -1.94 33.92
C SER A 188 11.35 -3.36 34.37
N LEU A 189 10.97 -4.22 33.43
CA LEU A 189 10.81 -5.66 33.58
C LEU A 189 11.92 -6.34 32.77
N ALA A 190 12.79 -7.08 33.45
CA ALA A 190 13.66 -8.05 32.82
C ALA A 190 12.99 -9.42 32.89
N ALA A 191 12.97 -10.16 31.79
CA ALA A 191 12.40 -11.49 31.73
C ALA A 191 13.29 -12.43 30.93
N ALA A 192 13.48 -13.64 31.46
CA ALA A 192 14.14 -14.76 30.82
C ALA A 192 13.11 -15.82 30.46
N MET A 193 13.17 -16.33 29.23
CA MET A 193 12.21 -17.32 28.74
C MET A 193 12.82 -18.36 27.82
N THR A 194 12.21 -19.55 27.81
CA THR A 194 12.50 -20.66 26.89
C THR A 194 11.26 -20.96 26.04
N VAL A 195 11.35 -22.00 25.22
CA VAL A 195 10.20 -22.53 24.47
C VAL A 195 9.05 -23.03 25.38
N GLU A 196 9.32 -23.31 26.65
CA GLU A 196 8.30 -23.75 27.62
C GLU A 196 7.62 -22.58 28.35
N GLY A 197 8.21 -21.39 28.31
CA GLY A 197 7.67 -20.19 28.97
C GLY A 197 8.71 -19.40 29.74
N TYR A 198 8.24 -18.62 30.72
CA TYR A 198 9.10 -17.78 31.55
C TYR A 198 9.87 -18.61 32.58
N LEU A 199 11.19 -18.43 32.63
CA LEU A 199 12.04 -18.97 33.69
C LEU A 199 12.08 -18.03 34.89
N ALA A 200 12.40 -16.76 34.63
CA ALA A 200 12.56 -15.74 35.65
C ALA A 200 12.07 -14.39 35.14
N ALA A 201 11.56 -13.58 36.06
CA ALA A 201 11.12 -12.23 35.78
C ALA A 201 11.38 -11.34 36.99
N ASN A 202 11.98 -10.18 36.77
CA ASN A 202 12.27 -9.20 37.81
C ASN A 202 11.82 -7.82 37.37
N ILE A 203 11.14 -7.11 38.28
CA ILE A 203 10.59 -5.77 38.05
C ILE A 203 11.23 -4.82 39.03
N ILE A 204 11.89 -3.79 38.51
CA ILE A 204 12.48 -2.73 39.31
C ILE A 204 11.87 -1.36 38.95
N PRO A 205 11.74 -0.45 39.91
CA PRO A 205 11.47 0.94 39.62
C PRO A 205 12.68 1.58 38.92
N GLY A 206 12.45 2.33 37.85
CA GLY A 206 13.50 2.91 37.02
C GLY A 206 13.91 2.00 35.86
N SER A 207 15.20 1.97 35.57
CA SER A 207 15.81 1.16 34.50
C SER A 207 16.85 0.21 35.08
N PHE A 208 17.10 -0.91 34.42
CA PHE A 208 18.26 -1.73 34.77
C PHE A 208 19.55 -1.01 34.43
N ASP A 209 20.52 -1.12 35.33
CA ASP A 209 21.93 -0.85 35.02
C ASP A 209 22.66 -2.17 34.78
N SER A 210 23.93 -2.09 34.38
CA SER A 210 24.72 -3.28 34.06
C SER A 210 24.87 -4.24 35.25
N PHE A 211 24.89 -3.73 36.49
CA PHE A 211 25.05 -4.55 37.69
C PHE A 211 23.75 -5.26 38.07
N SER A 212 22.64 -4.52 38.16
CA SER A 212 21.32 -5.09 38.46
C SER A 212 20.86 -6.08 37.39
N PHE A 213 21.21 -5.86 36.12
CA PHE A 213 20.95 -6.84 35.07
C PHE A 213 21.83 -8.09 35.22
N PHE A 214 23.11 -7.93 35.55
CA PHE A 214 24.00 -9.05 35.81
C PHE A 214 23.53 -9.90 37.01
N ASP A 215 23.13 -9.24 38.10
CA ASP A 215 22.59 -9.91 39.29
C ASP A 215 21.33 -10.70 38.95
N PHE A 216 20.42 -10.15 38.12
CA PHE A 216 19.26 -10.88 37.59
C PHE A 216 19.68 -12.16 36.85
N ILE A 217 20.70 -12.09 35.98
CA ILE A 217 21.18 -13.28 35.27
C ILE A 217 21.74 -14.33 36.24
N VAL A 218 22.57 -13.90 37.19
CA VAL A 218 23.30 -14.83 38.07
C VAL A 218 22.40 -15.44 39.14
N GLU A 219 21.55 -14.64 39.77
CA GLU A 219 20.73 -15.10 40.89
C GLU A 219 19.40 -15.68 40.40
N ASP A 220 18.73 -14.99 39.47
CA ASP A 220 17.37 -15.35 39.08
C ASP A 220 17.33 -16.30 37.88
N VAL A 221 18.22 -16.18 36.88
CA VAL A 221 18.20 -17.04 35.69
C VAL A 221 19.01 -18.32 35.87
N ASN A 222 20.27 -18.20 36.34
CA ASN A 222 21.16 -19.36 36.49
C ASN A 222 20.68 -20.34 37.58
N SER A 223 19.85 -19.91 38.52
CA SER A 223 19.25 -20.80 39.53
C SER A 223 18.35 -21.87 38.91
N PHE A 224 17.78 -21.63 37.72
CA PHE A 224 16.96 -22.60 36.98
C PHE A 224 17.74 -23.46 35.98
N LEU A 225 19.01 -23.14 35.75
CA LEU A 225 19.88 -23.84 34.78
C LEU A 225 20.86 -24.83 35.44
N ARG A 226 20.73 -25.05 36.75
CA ARG A 226 21.55 -25.99 37.52
C ARG A 226 20.95 -27.38 37.62
#